data_AF-A0A3M8P522-F1
#
_entry.id   AF-A0A3M8P522-F1
#
_cell.length_a   1.000
_cell.length_b   1.000
_cell.length_c   1.000
_cell.angle_alpha   90.00
_cell.angle_beta   90.00
_cell.angle_gamma   90.00
#
_symmetry.space_group_name_H-M   'P 1'
#
loop_
_entity.id
_entity.type
_entity.pdbx_description
1 polymer ?
#
loop_
_entity_poly.entity_id
_entity_poly.type
_entity_poly.pdbx_seq_one_letter_code
_entity_poly.pdbx_strand_id
1 'polypeptide(L)'
;MFIFKRKPPLLEYEMNNLKKFIGRTIEVMLLTREETINVSEKHGLILICSRDDHYIEGSIFQLSDFQLSKTGLSSWMNPPLYTEKHYFDKKIDSIGYIDDEKIKTMSRSRLLVFYSMCELLGTFEIVVNSSNKYKCIWK
;
A
#
# COMPACT_ATOMS: atom_id res chain seq x y z
N MET A 1 16.59 3.52 -7.16
CA MET A 1 16.40 3.13 -5.74
C MET A 1 16.96 4.24 -4.86
N PHE A 2 16.14 5.22 -4.48
CA PHE A 2 16.57 6.42 -3.73
C PHE A 2 16.60 6.14 -2.22
N ILE A 3 17.82 5.94 -1.70
CA ILE A 3 18.37 6.44 -0.43
C ILE A 3 17.35 6.74 0.71
N PHE A 4 16.95 5.73 1.46
CA PHE A 4 16.32 5.89 2.78
C PHE A 4 17.38 6.16 3.86
N LYS A 5 17.87 7.39 3.95
CA LYS A 5 18.72 7.80 5.09
C LYS A 5 17.85 7.90 6.36
N ARG A 6 17.99 6.87 7.22
CA ARG A 6 17.72 6.87 8.68
C ARG A 6 16.67 7.87 9.15
N LYS A 7 15.40 7.67 8.78
CA LYS A 7 14.30 8.34 9.50
C LYS A 7 14.03 7.54 10.78
N PRO A 8 13.73 8.19 11.91
CA PRO A 8 13.43 7.47 13.14
C PRO A 8 12.27 6.52 12.85
N PRO A 9 12.39 5.23 13.16
CA PRO A 9 11.35 4.26 12.87
C PRO A 9 10.07 4.70 13.61
N LEU A 10 8.92 4.41 13.01
CA LEU A 10 7.65 4.50 13.75
C LEU A 10 7.77 3.71 15.05
N LEU A 11 7.03 4.13 16.07
CA LEU A 11 6.91 3.34 17.29
C LEU A 11 6.41 1.94 16.91
N GLU A 12 6.89 0.91 17.60
CA GLU A 12 6.57 -0.48 17.27
C GLU A 12 5.06 -0.74 17.20
N TYR A 13 4.29 -0.14 18.12
CA TYR A 13 2.83 -0.18 18.09
C TYR A 13 2.23 0.41 16.80
N GLU A 14 2.74 1.56 16.34
CA GLU A 14 2.27 2.19 15.10
C GLU A 14 2.65 1.37 13.87
N MET A 15 3.85 0.80 13.84
CA MET A 15 4.28 -0.12 12.79
C MET A 15 3.38 -1.38 12.75
N ASN A 16 3.06 -1.96 13.90
CA ASN A 16 2.15 -3.10 13.98
C ASN A 16 0.74 -2.76 13.50
N ASN A 17 0.25 -1.54 13.76
CA ASN A 17 -1.02 -1.08 13.23
C ASN A 17 -0.98 -0.90 11.71
N LEU A 18 0.10 -0.38 11.14
CA LEU A 18 0.27 -0.29 9.69
C LEU A 18 0.35 -1.66 9.03
N LYS A 19 1.08 -2.62 9.62
CA LYS A 19 1.09 -4.01 9.15
C LYS A 19 -0.32 -4.59 9.10
N LYS A 20 -1.10 -4.45 10.18
CA LYS A 20 -2.50 -4.90 10.21
C LYS A 20 -3.37 -4.18 9.17
N PHE A 21 -3.19 -2.87 9.01
CA PHE A 21 -3.94 -2.07 8.05
C PHE A 21 -3.68 -2.52 6.61
N ILE A 22 -2.41 -2.64 6.21
CA ILE A 22 -2.01 -3.09 4.87
C ILE A 22 -2.40 -4.56 4.65
N GLY A 23 -2.03 -5.43 5.59
CA GLY A 23 -2.28 -6.86 5.49
C GLY A 23 -3.75 -7.20 5.34
N ARG A 24 -4.61 -6.59 6.17
CA ARG A 24 -6.06 -6.80 6.06
C ARG A 24 -6.60 -6.34 4.71
N THR A 25 -6.08 -5.23 4.17
CA THR A 25 -6.52 -4.70 2.86
C THR A 25 -6.17 -5.67 1.74
N ILE A 26 -4.94 -6.20 1.73
CA ILE A 26 -4.50 -7.20 0.75
C ILE A 26 -5.26 -8.52 0.92
N GLU A 27 -5.42 -9.00 2.15
CA GLU A 27 -6.11 -10.27 2.46
C GLU A 27 -7.57 -10.23 2.01
N VAL A 28 -8.27 -9.10 2.24
CA VAL A 28 -9.64 -8.89 1.77
C VAL A 28 -9.69 -8.88 0.25
N MET A 29 -8.79 -8.11 -0.41
CA MET A 29 -8.71 -8.06 -1.87
C MET A 29 -8.48 -9.46 -2.47
N LEU A 30 -7.61 -10.28 -1.88
CA LEU A 30 -7.35 -11.64 -2.35
C LEU A 30 -8.57 -12.55 -2.19
N LEU A 31 -9.34 -12.36 -1.13
CA LEU A 31 -10.55 -13.13 -0.83
C LEU A 31 -11.70 -12.76 -1.78
N THR A 32 -11.97 -11.47 -1.95
CA THR A 32 -13.09 -10.97 -2.77
C THR A 32 -12.77 -10.96 -4.27
N ARG A 33 -11.47 -10.88 -4.61
CA ARG A 33 -10.96 -10.61 -5.96
C ARG A 33 -11.42 -9.26 -6.53
N GLU A 34 -11.79 -8.34 -5.64
CA GLU A 34 -12.21 -6.99 -5.98
C GLU A 34 -11.16 -5.97 -5.52
N GLU A 35 -11.10 -4.83 -6.20
CA GLU A 35 -10.35 -3.67 -5.72
C GLU A 35 -10.82 -3.32 -4.30
N THR A 36 -9.88 -3.27 -3.35
CA THR A 36 -10.18 -2.96 -1.95
C THR A 36 -9.57 -1.62 -1.59
N ILE A 37 -10.44 -0.70 -1.18
CA ILE A 37 -10.07 0.64 -0.73
C ILE A 37 -10.13 0.66 0.80
N ASN A 38 -9.07 1.15 1.43
CA ASN A 38 -9.01 1.35 2.87
C ASN A 38 -8.48 2.74 3.21
N VAL A 39 -9.19 3.45 4.08
CA VAL A 39 -8.93 4.86 4.40
C VAL A 39 -8.26 4.96 5.76
N SER A 40 -7.13 5.66 5.81
CA SER A 40 -6.45 6.02 7.05
C SER A 40 -6.67 7.50 7.36
N GLU A 41 -7.80 7.83 7.98
CA GLU A 41 -8.16 9.21 8.31
C GLU A 41 -7.13 9.90 9.21
N LYS A 42 -6.61 9.18 10.22
CA LYS A 42 -5.54 9.67 11.13
C LYS A 42 -4.32 10.18 10.37
N HIS A 43 -4.01 9.56 9.23
CA HIS A 43 -2.80 9.86 8.45
C HIS A 43 -3.09 10.70 7.20
N GLY A 44 -4.37 10.85 6.83
CA GLY A 44 -4.79 11.54 5.61
C GLY A 44 -4.35 10.79 4.34
N LEU A 45 -4.31 9.45 4.41
CA LEU A 45 -3.87 8.58 3.33
C LEU A 45 -4.94 7.53 3.01
N ILE A 46 -4.96 7.07 1.77
CA ILE A 46 -5.80 5.97 1.31
C ILE A 46 -4.88 4.90 0.72
N LEU A 47 -5.16 3.64 1.04
CA LEU A 47 -4.56 2.49 0.39
C LEU A 47 -5.60 1.84 -0.52
N ILE A 48 -5.22 1.59 -1.75
CA ILE A 48 -5.99 0.77 -2.68
C ILE A 48 -5.13 -0.43 -3.04
N CYS A 49 -5.69 -1.62 -2.88
CA CYS A 49 -5.10 -2.85 -3.35
C CYS A 49 -5.98 -3.44 -4.45
N SER A 50 -5.37 -3.82 -5.55
CA SER A 50 -6.01 -4.53 -6.65
C SER A 50 -5.15 -5.73 -7.06
N ARG A 51 -5.78 -6.67 -7.77
CA ARG A 51 -5.11 -7.84 -8.30
C ARG A 51 -5.36 -7.94 -9.78
N ASP A 52 -4.28 -8.17 -10.50
CA ASP A 52 -4.26 -8.63 -11.88
C ASP A 52 -3.96 -10.14 -11.90
N ASP A 53 -4.01 -10.76 -13.08
CA ASP A 53 -3.61 -12.15 -13.27
C ASP A 53 -2.14 -12.38 -12.92
N HIS A 54 -1.29 -11.36 -13.06
CA HIS A 54 0.17 -11.49 -12.96
C HIS A 54 0.76 -10.87 -11.70
N TYR A 55 0.05 -9.94 -11.06
CA TYR A 55 0.56 -9.17 -9.94
C TYR A 55 -0.53 -8.71 -8.99
N ILE A 56 -0.09 -8.30 -7.79
CA ILE A 56 -0.85 -7.48 -6.86
C ILE A 56 -0.32 -6.06 -6.94
N GLU A 57 -1.21 -5.09 -7.01
CA GLU A 57 -0.85 -3.68 -6.98
C GLU A 57 -1.30 -3.05 -5.67
N GLY A 58 -0.38 -2.36 -4.99
CA GLY A 58 -0.68 -1.52 -3.85
C GLY A 58 -0.40 -0.06 -4.18
N SER A 59 -1.43 0.77 -4.15
CA SER A 59 -1.33 2.20 -4.47
C SER A 59 -1.75 3.06 -3.28
N ILE A 60 -0.96 4.09 -2.98
CA ILE A 60 -1.20 5.03 -1.88
C ILE A 60 -1.64 6.38 -2.46
N PHE A 61 -2.69 6.96 -1.89
CA PHE A 61 -3.25 8.25 -2.32
C PHE A 61 -3.38 9.22 -1.15
N GLN A 62 -3.41 10.50 -1.47
CA GLN A 62 -3.69 11.56 -0.50
C GLN A 62 -5.20 11.71 -0.33
N LEU A 63 -5.68 11.61 0.91
CA LEU A 63 -7.13 11.67 1.20
C LEU A 63 -7.78 13.00 0.78
N SER A 64 -7.08 14.13 0.94
CA SER A 64 -7.64 15.46 0.64
C SER A 64 -7.99 15.66 -0.83
N ASP A 65 -7.29 14.96 -1.71
CA ASP A 65 -7.38 15.14 -3.16
C ASP A 65 -8.14 13.98 -3.81
N PHE A 66 -8.57 13.01 -3.01
CA PHE A 66 -9.13 11.77 -3.50
C PHE A 66 -10.62 11.90 -3.82
N GLN A 67 -10.99 11.55 -5.04
CA GLN A 67 -12.36 11.53 -5.52
C GLN A 67 -12.83 10.08 -5.72
N LEU A 68 -13.92 9.71 -5.05
CA LEU A 68 -14.54 8.41 -5.29
C LEU A 68 -15.24 8.39 -6.65
N SER A 69 -14.89 7.41 -7.48
CA SER A 69 -15.61 7.15 -8.71
C SER A 69 -16.95 6.48 -8.41
N LYS A 70 -18.03 6.95 -9.01
CA LYS A 70 -19.34 6.27 -8.96
C LYS A 70 -19.37 4.95 -9.76
N THR A 71 -18.37 4.71 -10.61
CA THR A 71 -18.31 3.57 -11.53
C THR A 71 -17.20 2.57 -11.20
N GLY A 72 -16.57 2.67 -10.02
CA GLY A 72 -15.64 1.65 -9.52
C GLY A 72 -14.19 1.73 -10.01
N LEU A 73 -13.79 2.82 -10.68
CA LEU A 73 -12.41 3.05 -11.14
C LEU A 73 -11.78 4.27 -10.44
N SER A 74 -11.75 4.25 -9.11
CA SER A 74 -11.25 5.39 -8.34
C SER A 74 -9.75 5.61 -8.53
N SER A 75 -8.99 4.56 -8.85
CA SER A 75 -7.55 4.63 -9.16
C SER A 75 -7.21 5.40 -10.44
N TRP A 76 -8.12 5.45 -11.44
CA TRP A 76 -7.90 6.23 -12.67
C TRP A 76 -8.02 7.75 -12.43
N MET A 77 -9.01 8.15 -11.63
CA MET A 77 -9.33 9.55 -11.41
C MET A 77 -8.34 10.25 -10.47
N ASN A 78 -7.59 9.47 -9.70
CA ASN A 78 -6.69 9.98 -8.68
C ASN A 78 -5.27 9.55 -9.02
N PRO A 79 -4.34 10.48 -9.30
CA PRO A 79 -2.94 10.11 -9.44
C PRO A 79 -2.38 9.61 -8.10
N PRO A 80 -1.79 8.39 -8.05
CA PRO A 80 -1.23 7.85 -6.82
C PRO A 80 0.02 8.61 -6.39
N LEU A 81 0.22 8.72 -5.08
CA LEU A 81 1.49 9.16 -4.48
C LEU A 81 2.58 8.10 -4.63
N TYR A 82 2.16 6.83 -4.59
CA TYR A 82 3.02 5.68 -4.69
C TYR A 82 2.24 4.51 -5.26
N THR A 83 2.89 3.70 -6.08
CA THR A 83 2.35 2.43 -6.59
C THR A 83 3.46 1.39 -6.56
N GLU A 84 3.17 0.22 -6.02
CA GLU A 84 4.06 -0.95 -6.02
C GLU A 84 3.36 -2.14 -6.65
N LYS A 85 4.03 -2.80 -7.60
CA LYS A 85 3.54 -4.05 -8.22
C LYS A 85 4.33 -5.24 -7.72
N HIS A 86 3.65 -6.18 -7.08
CA HIS A 86 4.18 -7.46 -6.64
C HIS A 86 3.79 -8.56 -7.62
N TYR A 87 4.71 -8.93 -8.49
CA TYR A 87 4.50 -10.02 -9.44
C TYR A 87 4.50 -11.37 -8.73
N PHE A 88 3.61 -12.26 -9.17
CA PHE A 88 3.61 -13.64 -8.70
C PHE A 88 4.83 -14.42 -9.21
N ASP A 89 5.34 -14.05 -10.39
CA ASP A 89 6.62 -14.54 -10.89
C ASP A 89 7.76 -13.79 -10.21
N LYS A 90 8.48 -14.50 -9.33
CA LYS A 90 9.63 -13.99 -8.58
C LYS A 90 10.83 -13.59 -9.44
N LYS A 91 10.80 -13.88 -10.75
CA LYS A 91 11.82 -13.42 -11.69
C LYS A 91 11.61 -11.97 -12.14
N ILE A 92 10.42 -11.42 -11.91
CA ILE A 92 10.09 -10.04 -12.23
C ILE A 92 10.22 -9.21 -10.95
N ASP A 93 11.17 -8.28 -10.95
CA ASP A 93 11.33 -7.35 -9.85
C ASP A 93 10.07 -6.50 -9.66
N SER A 94 9.80 -6.11 -8.42
CA SER A 94 8.71 -5.19 -8.15
C SER A 94 8.98 -3.83 -8.78
N ILE A 95 7.94 -3.23 -9.36
CA ILE A 95 8.04 -1.92 -10.01
C ILE A 95 7.33 -0.91 -9.11
N GLY A 96 8.12 0.02 -8.57
CA GLY A 96 7.66 1.11 -7.71
C GLY A 96 7.65 2.46 -8.45
N TYR A 97 6.55 3.20 -8.33
CA TYR A 97 6.44 4.61 -8.69
C TYR A 97 6.26 5.46 -7.43
N ILE A 98 6.86 6.65 -7.38
CA ILE A 98 6.67 7.64 -6.31
C ILE A 98 6.53 9.05 -6.91
N ASP A 99 5.52 9.81 -6.47
CA ASP A 99 5.34 11.21 -6.83
C ASP A 99 6.09 12.11 -5.84
N ASP A 100 7.37 12.35 -6.14
CA ASP A 100 8.27 13.14 -5.30
C ASP A 100 7.81 14.59 -5.12
N GLU A 101 7.08 15.18 -6.08
CA GLU A 101 6.61 16.57 -5.97
C GLU A 101 5.46 16.68 -4.97
N LYS A 102 4.51 15.75 -4.99
CA LYS A 102 3.38 15.78 -4.05
C LYS A 102 3.79 15.53 -2.61
N ILE A 103 4.70 14.58 -2.38
CA ILE A 103 5.12 14.23 -1.02
C ILE A 103 5.94 15.34 -0.35
N LYS A 104 6.59 16.25 -1.11
CA LYS A 104 7.35 17.38 -0.54
C LYS A 104 6.53 18.28 0.38
N THR A 105 5.22 18.38 0.12
CA THR A 105 4.33 19.26 0.88
C THR A 105 3.79 18.61 2.16
N MET A 106 4.07 17.33 2.39
CA MET A 106 3.58 16.60 3.54
C MET A 106 4.35 16.95 4.81
N SER A 107 3.64 16.91 5.94
CA SER A 107 4.28 17.02 7.25
C SER A 107 5.25 15.86 7.48
N ARG A 108 6.25 16.08 8.34
CA ARG A 108 7.24 15.05 8.69
C ARG A 108 6.60 13.76 9.23
N SER A 109 5.55 13.87 10.03
CA SER A 109 4.84 12.72 10.58
C SER A 109 4.09 11.94 9.50
N ARG A 110 3.43 12.62 8.56
CA ARG A 110 2.76 11.98 7.43
C ARG A 110 3.76 11.31 6.49
N LEU A 111 4.86 11.98 6.19
CA LEU A 111 5.96 11.41 5.40
C LEU A 111 6.48 10.12 6.03
N LEU A 112 6.68 10.11 7.35
CA LEU A 112 7.16 8.92 8.04
C LEU A 112 6.20 7.73 7.84
N VAL A 113 4.90 7.96 8.02
CA VAL A 113 3.88 6.93 7.80
C VAL A 113 3.85 6.48 6.33
N PHE A 114 3.85 7.43 5.40
CA PHE A 114 3.87 7.14 3.96
C PHE A 114 5.05 6.25 3.57
N TYR A 115 6.27 6.60 3.99
CA TYR A 115 7.45 5.79 3.68
C TYR A 115 7.42 4.42 4.34
N SER A 116 6.92 4.31 5.57
CA SER A 116 6.71 3.00 6.20
C SER A 116 5.66 2.17 5.45
N MET A 117 4.61 2.79 4.90
CA MET A 117 3.66 2.07 4.04
C MET A 117 4.32 1.59 2.75
N CYS A 118 5.13 2.41 2.08
CA CYS A 118 5.90 2.00 0.90
C CYS A 118 6.80 0.78 1.20
N GLU A 119 7.54 0.83 2.31
CA GLU A 119 8.42 -0.28 2.72
C GLU A 119 7.63 -1.56 3.00
N LEU A 120 6.50 -1.45 3.70
CA LEU A 120 5.64 -2.61 4.00
C LEU A 120 4.95 -3.18 2.76
N LEU A 121 4.63 -2.34 1.78
CA LEU A 121 4.17 -2.78 0.47
C LEU A 121 5.33 -3.54 -0.20
N GLY A 122 6.53 -2.97 -0.32
CA GLY A 122 7.66 -3.64 -0.98
C GLY A 122 8.16 -4.95 -0.34
N THR A 123 7.75 -5.30 0.89
CA THR A 123 8.34 -6.40 1.68
C THR A 123 7.37 -7.48 2.14
N PHE A 124 6.08 -7.37 1.86
CA PHE A 124 5.12 -8.40 2.29
C PHE A 124 5.29 -9.70 1.49
N GLU A 125 4.96 -10.81 2.14
CA GLU A 125 4.73 -12.10 1.48
C GLU A 125 3.32 -12.60 1.81
N ILE A 126 2.76 -13.40 0.91
CA ILE A 126 1.44 -14.01 1.09
C ILE A 126 1.63 -15.50 1.35
N VAL A 127 1.07 -15.96 2.46
CA VAL A 127 0.94 -17.39 2.76
C VAL A 127 -0.54 -17.78 2.72
N VAL A 128 -0.81 -18.95 2.16
CA VAL A 128 -2.14 -19.56 2.16
C VAL A 128 -2.13 -20.66 3.20
N ASN A 129 -3.01 -20.57 4.19
CA ASN A 129 -3.14 -21.64 5.18
C ASN A 129 -4.02 -22.79 4.66
N SER A 130 -4.05 -23.90 5.39
CA SER A 130 -4.84 -25.10 5.04
C SER A 130 -6.36 -24.85 4.95
N SER A 131 -6.86 -23.72 5.43
CA SER A 131 -8.26 -23.30 5.33
C SER A 131 -8.53 -22.34 4.17
N ASN A 132 -7.61 -22.24 3.19
CA ASN A 132 -7.66 -21.28 2.07
C ASN A 132 -7.77 -19.82 2.53
N LYS A 133 -7.26 -19.48 3.71
CA LYS A 133 -7.17 -18.08 4.15
C LYS A 133 -5.81 -17.54 3.75
N TYR A 134 -5.85 -16.42 3.02
CA TYR A 134 -4.68 -15.61 2.73
C TYR A 134 -4.24 -14.90 4.02
N LYS A 135 -2.93 -14.85 4.25
CA LYS A 135 -2.34 -14.08 5.33
C LYS A 135 -1.09 -13.37 4.83
N CYS A 136 -1.01 -12.07 5.10
CA CYS A 136 0.20 -11.30 4.88
C CYS A 136 1.19 -11.52 6.03
N ILE A 137 2.46 -11.72 5.67
CA ILE A 137 3.59 -11.75 6.59
C ILE A 137 4.66 -10.76 6.13
N TRP A 138 5.50 -10.30 7.04
CA TRP A 138 6.56 -9.35 6.77
C TRP A 138 7.89 -9.94 7.23
N LYS A 139 8.92 -9.81 6.40
CA LYS A 139 10.31 -10.21 6.71
C LYS A 139 11.07 -9.09 7.41
#